data_AF-A0A7C3WK77-F1
#
_entry.id   AF-A0A7C3WK77-F1
#
_cell.length_a   1.000
_cell.length_b   1.000
_cell.length_c   1.000
_cell.angle_alpha   90.00
_cell.angle_beta   90.00
_cell.angle_gamma   90.00
#
_symmetry.space_group_name_H-M   'P 1'
#
loop_
_entity.id
_entity.type
_entity.pdbx_description
1 polymer ?
#
loop_
_entity_poly.entity_id
_entity_poly.type
_entity_poly.pdbx_seq_one_letter_code
_entity_poly.pdbx_strand_id
1 'polypeptide(L)'
;MNFDINDFELAANFVVIFSALLSVVYTFGIVWRVEKKLDVSYKFLLGAIVVFTFSEILSFFDVGNTNPVHFWVILAKALFALFFLLGILTARRMIQEVDGEK
;
A
#
# COMPACT_ATOMS: atom_id res chain seq x y z
N MET A 1 6.93 -22.15 -26.62
CA MET A 1 7.24 -20.88 -25.94
C MET A 1 7.73 -21.30 -24.57
N ASN A 2 9.05 -21.39 -24.37
CA ASN A 2 9.62 -21.66 -23.04
C ASN A 2 9.45 -20.35 -22.28
N PHE A 3 8.55 -20.32 -21.30
CA PHE A 3 8.49 -19.23 -20.35
C PHE A 3 9.59 -19.48 -19.32
N ASP A 4 10.61 -18.65 -19.33
CA ASP A 4 11.63 -18.69 -18.28
C ASP A 4 11.02 -18.20 -16.97
N ILE A 5 11.54 -18.68 -15.84
CA ILE A 5 11.09 -18.29 -14.49
C ILE A 5 11.12 -16.76 -14.32
N ASN A 6 12.08 -16.10 -14.97
CA ASN A 6 12.22 -14.65 -14.99
C ASN A 6 11.02 -13.93 -15.65
N ASP A 7 10.40 -14.53 -16.68
CA ASP A 7 9.25 -13.93 -17.35
C ASP A 7 8.01 -13.94 -16.44
N PHE A 8 7.84 -15.01 -15.66
CA PHE A 8 6.78 -15.10 -14.66
C PHE A 8 6.96 -14.12 -13.51
N GLU A 9 8.18 -13.97 -13.01
CA GLU A 9 8.50 -13.02 -11.94
C GLU A 9 8.26 -11.57 -12.40
N LEU A 10 8.68 -11.23 -13.62
CA LEU A 10 8.46 -9.91 -14.20
C LEU A 10 6.98 -9.62 -14.43
N ALA A 11 6.21 -10.60 -14.93
CA ALA A 11 4.77 -10.47 -15.08
C ALA A 11 4.05 -10.29 -13.73
N ALA A 12 4.44 -11.05 -12.71
CA ALA A 12 3.88 -10.92 -11.36
C ALA A 12 4.15 -9.54 -10.76
N ASN A 13 5.40 -9.05 -10.84
CA ASN A 13 5.77 -7.72 -10.37
C ASN A 13 4.99 -6.62 -11.08
N PHE A 14 4.82 -6.75 -12.41
CA PHE A 14 4.01 -5.81 -13.18
C PHE A 14 2.54 -5.76 -12.71
N VAL A 15 1.92 -6.92 -12.50
CA VAL A 15 0.54 -7.01 -12.01
C VAL A 15 0.41 -6.40 -10.60
N VAL A 16 1.37 -6.67 -9.71
CA VAL A 16 1.39 -6.09 -8.36
C VAL A 16 1.47 -4.57 -8.43
N ILE A 17 2.43 -4.00 -9.16
CA ILE A 17 2.57 -2.53 -9.28
C ILE A 17 1.33 -1.92 -9.92
N PHE A 18 0.78 -2.54 -10.96
CA PHE A 18 -0.42 -2.05 -11.63
C PHE A 18 -1.64 -2.05 -10.71
N SER A 19 -1.85 -3.13 -9.95
CA SER A 19 -2.94 -3.22 -8.98
C SER A 19 -2.77 -2.23 -7.81
N ALA A 20 -1.54 -1.99 -7.38
CA ALA A 20 -1.22 -1.01 -6.35
C ALA A 20 -1.54 0.41 -6.82
N LEU A 21 -1.16 0.78 -8.06
CA LEU A 21 -1.51 2.07 -8.67
C LEU A 21 -3.02 2.28 -8.78
N LEU A 22 -3.76 1.27 -9.23
CA LEU A 22 -5.23 1.31 -9.27
C LEU A 22 -5.81 1.53 -7.87
N SER A 23 -5.25 0.85 -6.86
CA SER A 23 -5.65 1.00 -5.46
C SER A 23 -5.40 2.43 -4.95
N VAL A 24 -4.31 3.07 -5.34
CA VAL A 24 -4.05 4.50 -5.03
C VAL A 24 -5.14 5.37 -5.63
N VAL A 25 -5.42 5.24 -6.93
CA VAL A 25 -6.43 6.06 -7.62
C VAL A 25 -7.80 5.89 -7.00
N TYR A 26 -8.22 4.65 -6.73
CA TYR A 26 -9.50 4.36 -6.13
C TYR A 26 -9.62 4.93 -4.72
N THR A 27 -8.60 4.71 -3.87
CA THR A 27 -8.60 5.22 -2.49
C THR A 27 -8.54 6.74 -2.47
N PHE A 28 -7.81 7.37 -3.40
CA PHE A 28 -7.78 8.82 -3.54
C PHE A 28 -9.16 9.39 -3.87
N GLY A 29 -9.89 8.74 -4.78
CA GLY A 29 -11.28 9.09 -5.10
C GLY A 29 -12.22 8.99 -3.89
N ILE A 30 -11.99 8.01 -2.99
CA ILE A 30 -12.75 7.89 -1.74
C ILE A 30 -12.41 9.04 -0.79
N VAL A 31 -11.11 9.30 -0.54
CA VAL A 31 -10.68 10.40 0.33
C VAL A 31 -11.26 11.74 -0.12
N TRP A 32 -11.31 11.99 -1.43
CA TRP A 32 -11.86 13.23 -1.98
C TRP A 32 -13.38 13.39 -1.77
N ARG A 33 -14.14 12.29 -1.69
CA ARG A 33 -15.61 12.32 -1.62
C ARG A 33 -16.17 12.19 -0.19
N VAL A 34 -15.35 11.77 0.77
CA VAL A 34 -15.81 11.40 2.11
C VAL A 34 -15.77 12.59 3.09
N GLU A 35 -16.86 12.79 3.84
CA GLU A 35 -16.95 13.86 4.85
C GLU A 35 -16.30 13.50 6.21
N LYS A 36 -15.40 14.40 6.64
CA LYS A 36 -14.81 14.66 7.98
C LYS A 36 -14.41 13.51 8.91
N LYS A 37 -15.26 12.54 9.25
CA LYS A 37 -14.92 11.49 10.23
C LYS A 37 -14.22 10.30 9.57
N LEU A 38 -14.79 9.75 8.49
CA LEU A 38 -14.16 8.66 7.72
C LEU A 38 -12.87 9.09 7.01
N ASP A 39 -12.71 10.39 6.78
CA ASP A 39 -11.58 11.01 6.08
C ASP A 39 -10.21 10.61 6.67
N VAL A 40 -10.09 10.51 8.00
CA VAL A 40 -8.82 10.20 8.66
C VAL A 40 -8.34 8.78 8.38
N SER A 41 -9.21 7.77 8.46
CA SER A 41 -8.83 6.38 8.18
C SER A 41 -8.48 6.15 6.72
N TYR A 42 -9.25 6.75 5.80
CA TYR A 42 -8.95 6.64 4.39
C TYR A 42 -7.65 7.36 4.01
N LYS A 43 -7.28 8.45 4.69
CA LYS A 43 -5.96 9.08 4.52
C LYS A 43 -4.82 8.18 5.00
N PHE A 44 -4.96 7.50 6.13
CA PHE A 44 -3.96 6.53 6.59
C PHE A 44 -3.83 5.33 5.65
N LEU A 45 -4.95 4.80 5.16
CA LEU A 45 -4.95 3.72 4.17
C LEU A 45 -4.34 4.18 2.83
N LEU A 46 -4.67 5.38 2.36
CA LEU A 46 -4.05 5.97 1.18
C LEU A 46 -2.52 6.06 1.35
N GLY A 47 -2.08 6.60 2.49
CA GLY A 47 -0.66 6.67 2.83
C GLY A 47 0.01 5.30 2.82
N ALA A 48 -0.64 4.28 3.40
CA ALA A 48 -0.16 2.90 3.36
C ALA A 48 0.01 2.41 1.92
N ILE A 49 -1.03 2.55 1.07
CA ILE A 49 -1.01 2.07 -0.31
C ILE A 49 0.06 2.81 -1.14
N VAL A 50 0.25 4.11 -0.91
CA VAL A 50 1.32 4.89 -1.57
C VAL A 50 2.70 4.39 -1.16
N VAL A 51 2.94 4.21 0.14
CA VAL A 51 4.21 3.68 0.65
C VAL A 51 4.48 2.26 0.15
N PHE A 52 3.44 1.42 0.09
CA PHE A 52 3.51 0.08 -0.50
C PHE A 52 3.87 0.13 -1.99
N THR A 53 3.18 0.96 -2.76
CA THR A 53 3.46 1.14 -4.20
C THR A 53 4.92 1.58 -4.40
N PHE A 54 5.41 2.50 -3.58
CA PHE A 54 6.80 2.94 -3.61
C PHE A 54 7.78 1.82 -3.27
N SER A 55 7.48 1.01 -2.25
CA SER A 55 8.25 -0.20 -1.89
C SER A 55 8.36 -1.18 -3.05
N GLU A 56 7.26 -1.44 -3.75
CA GLU A 56 7.25 -2.41 -4.87
C GLU A 56 8.02 -1.86 -6.08
N ILE A 57 7.92 -0.55 -6.36
CA ILE A 57 8.75 0.10 -7.37
C ILE A 57 10.24 -0.03 -7.01
N LEU A 58 10.62 0.25 -5.76
CA LEU A 58 12.01 0.08 -5.32
C LEU A 58 12.48 -1.38 -5.40
N SER A 59 11.60 -2.33 -5.04
CA SER A 59 11.88 -3.77 -5.11
C SER A 59 12.13 -4.22 -6.55
N PHE A 60 11.40 -3.65 -7.52
CA PHE A 60 11.62 -3.89 -8.94
C PHE A 60 13.02 -3.43 -9.41
N PHE A 61 13.53 -2.32 -8.87
CA PHE A 61 14.89 -1.84 -9.16
C PHE A 61 15.99 -2.56 -8.36
N ASP A 62 15.65 -3.30 -7.30
CA ASP A 62 16.60 -4.05 -6.45
C ASP A 62 17.05 -5.37 -7.11
N VAL A 63 16.46 -5.76 -8.24
CA VAL A 63 16.83 -6.95 -9.03
C VAL A 63 18.24 -6.76 -9.60
N GLY A 64 19.26 -7.13 -8.82
CA GLY A 64 20.65 -7.23 -9.26
C GLY A 64 21.68 -6.37 -8.52
N ASN A 65 21.31 -5.60 -7.47
CA ASN A 65 22.25 -4.69 -6.80
C ASN A 65 22.28 -4.83 -5.27
N THR A 66 23.29 -5.51 -4.74
CA THR A 66 23.55 -5.57 -3.29
C THR A 66 24.13 -4.24 -2.77
N ASN A 67 23.33 -3.44 -2.07
CA ASN A 67 23.60 -3.04 -0.67
C ASN A 67 22.98 -1.71 -0.14
N PRO A 68 22.45 -0.75 -0.94
CA PRO A 68 21.73 0.39 -0.35
C PRO A 68 20.20 0.33 -0.50
N VAL A 69 19.67 -0.17 -1.63
CA VAL A 69 18.22 -0.11 -1.94
C VAL A 69 17.41 -1.07 -1.07
N HIS A 70 17.95 -2.24 -0.77
CA HIS A 70 17.32 -3.25 0.06
C HIS A 70 16.89 -2.74 1.44
N PHE A 71 17.72 -1.93 2.11
CA PHE A 71 17.37 -1.33 3.40
C PHE A 71 16.14 -0.40 3.29
N TRP A 72 16.08 0.42 2.23
CA TRP A 72 14.96 1.32 1.97
C TRP A 72 13.68 0.55 1.64
N VAL A 73 13.77 -0.57 0.93
CA VAL A 73 12.62 -1.46 0.67
C VAL A 73 12.06 -2.00 1.99
N ILE A 74 12.92 -2.53 2.87
CA ILE A 74 12.49 -3.06 4.17
C ILE A 74 11.85 -1.94 5.02
N LEU A 75 12.47 -0.77 5.06
CA LEU A 75 11.95 0.38 5.80
C LEU A 75 10.57 0.82 5.26
N ALA A 76 10.41 0.88 3.94
CA ALA A 76 9.14 1.19 3.30
C ALA A 76 8.07 0.14 3.61
N LYS A 77 8.40 -1.16 3.59
CA LYS A 77 7.47 -2.24 3.96
C LYS A 77 7.05 -2.16 5.44
N ALA A 78 7.97 -1.83 6.34
CA ALA A 78 7.67 -1.60 7.75
C ALA A 78 6.73 -0.40 7.93
N LEU A 79 7.01 0.70 7.22
CA LEU A 79 6.18 1.90 7.27
C LEU A 79 4.79 1.65 6.68
N PHE A 80 4.68 0.87 5.61
CA PHE A 80 3.40 0.38 5.09
C PHE A 80 2.61 -0.37 6.16
N ALA A 81 3.24 -1.35 6.83
CA ALA A 81 2.56 -2.13 7.86
C ALA A 81 2.04 -1.26 9.02
N LEU A 82 2.82 -0.24 9.43
CA LEU A 82 2.40 0.73 10.44
C LEU A 82 1.21 1.57 9.99
N PHE A 83 1.27 2.17 8.79
CA PHE A 83 0.17 2.97 8.28
C PHE A 83 -1.09 2.16 8.03
N PHE A 84 -0.94 0.93 7.54
CA PHE A 84 -2.05 0.02 7.33
C PHE A 84 -2.73 -0.34 8.66
N LEU A 85 -1.94 -0.66 9.69
CA LEU A 85 -2.46 -0.94 11.03
C LEU A 85 -3.18 0.28 11.63
N LEU A 86 -2.61 1.49 11.50
CA LEU A 86 -3.26 2.73 11.96
C LEU A 86 -4.56 3.00 11.19
N GLY A 87 -4.58 2.75 9.88
CA GLY A 87 -5.78 2.82 9.05
C GLY A 87 -6.89 1.90 9.54
N ILE A 88 -6.56 0.65 9.86
CA ILE A 88 -7.52 -0.32 10.39
C ILE A 88 -7.98 0.05 11.80
N LEU A 89 -7.07 0.46 12.70
CA LEU A 89 -7.44 0.83 14.06
C LEU A 89 -8.38 2.04 14.09
N THR A 90 -8.13 3.02 13.24
CA THR A 90 -9.02 4.19 13.12
C THR A 90 -10.36 3.80 12.50
N ALA A 91 -10.37 2.92 11.49
CA ALA A 91 -11.60 2.38 10.91
C ALA A 91 -12.43 1.61 11.96
N ARG A 92 -11.78 0.79 12.79
CA ARG A 92 -12.43 0.08 13.90
C ARG A 92 -13.05 1.04 14.90
N ARG A 93 -12.32 2.07 15.34
CA ARG A 93 -12.86 3.08 16.26
C ARG A 93 -14.09 3.77 15.69
N MET A 94 -14.10 4.06 14.39
CA MET A 94 -15.28 4.64 13.74
C MET A 94 -16.47 3.69 13.70
N ILE A 95 -16.26 2.40 13.44
CA ILE A 95 -17.34 1.42 13.51
C ILE A 95 -17.91 1.37 14.92
N GLN A 96 -17.07 1.37 15.96
CA GLN A 96 -17.53 1.40 17.36
C GLN A 96 -18.32 2.68 17.69
N GLU A 97 -17.86 3.85 17.22
CA GLU A 97 -18.61 5.10 17.36
C GLU A 97 -19.97 5.07 16.66
N VAL A 98 -20.08 4.42 15.50
CA VAL A 98 -21.33 4.29 14.74
C VAL A 98 -22.27 3.27 15.39
N ASP A 99 -21.74 2.18 15.95
CA ASP A 99 -22.52 1.16 16.66
C ASP A 99 -22.97 1.63 18.07
N GLY A 100 -22.45 2.76 18.55
CA GLY A 100 -22.80 3.33 19.84
C GLY A 100 -22.09 2.68 21.03
N GLU A 101 -21.06 1.87 20.79
CA GLU A 101 -20.19 1.36 21.84
C GLU A 101 -19.21 2.46 22.29
N LYS A 102 -19.20 2.76 23.59
CA LYS A 102 -18.28 3.74 24.21
C LYS A 102 -16.91 3.15 24.48
#